data_AF-A0A0F2Q568-F1
#
_entry.id   AF-A0A0F2Q568-F1
#
_cell.length_a   1.000
_cell.length_b   1.000
_cell.length_c   1.000
_cell.angle_alpha   90.00
_cell.angle_beta   90.00
_cell.angle_gamma   90.00
#
_symmetry.space_group_name_H-M   'P 1'
#
loop_
_entity.id
_entity.type
_entity.pdbx_description
1 polymer ?
#
loop_
_entity_poly.entity_id
_entity_poly.type
_entity_poly.pdbx_seq_one_letter_code
_entity_poly.pdbx_strand_id
1 'polypeptide(L)'
;MICDRIIYGGQALLTVYHLGFDDEIKERRLKIVEKVGSYNLVFTETLVSDDEIDNIADWSIKEEGLLTPDSTKNPYSDDACAYMVHYEYSNKPSRLFRFSGDRYFLGIPVDKLIYINEFIKKYTGLDIEKNPMLYGDVLIYRSYARNYRANKAEGIIVESLPVGSTVIVRFKKNDVIVSTKIVRIDHETEETEIKSDKPWTYHDIEIFFDDELVYYRKDLSYIRRMQINMQLKNPKKRIRLSKIADSYAFEHNGSGHVSTIGDPPDEYEEMMNASASEIKKRLNAEKPDDQVTFMKPGELQKAIDLIGSVMQTASDTIWIFDSYFTDVNGIKGMLDWIRILANCRAQSKNVIFYSKGPNNALDLEALKKEIERDAELSMILRTRKALGIHFYQTKSPIHDRFVLTETGKIHSGLAIGTSFNSLGDHYYCIFKLSHNASQTICGELESWTLDSNNLLKDVEV
;
A
#
# COMPACT_ATOMS: atom_id res chain seq x y z
N MET A 1 27.17 26.91 25.59
CA MET A 1 26.54 26.22 24.42
C MET A 1 27.19 24.86 24.08
N ILE A 2 26.53 24.00 23.28
CA ILE A 2 27.12 22.75 22.73
C ILE A 2 27.72 23.04 21.34
N CYS A 3 28.89 22.47 21.03
CA CYS A 3 29.54 22.55 19.73
C CYS A 3 29.81 21.16 19.14
N ASP A 4 29.26 20.94 17.95
CA ASP A 4 29.48 19.78 17.11
C ASP A 4 30.46 20.11 15.98
N ARG A 5 31.47 19.26 15.80
CA ARG A 5 32.45 19.40 14.72
C ARG A 5 32.61 18.08 13.97
N ILE A 6 32.56 18.17 12.65
CA ILE A 6 32.84 17.06 11.73
C ILE A 6 34.19 17.32 11.08
N ILE A 7 35.10 16.36 11.12
CA ILE A 7 36.47 16.49 10.62
C ILE A 7 36.80 15.29 9.73
N TYR A 8 37.37 15.54 8.55
CA TYR A 8 37.82 14.49 7.64
C TYR A 8 39.24 14.77 7.14
N GLY A 9 40.14 13.79 7.32
CA GLY A 9 41.54 13.95 6.91
C GLY A 9 42.25 15.15 7.57
N GLY A 10 41.84 15.48 8.80
CA GLY A 10 42.35 16.60 9.60
C GLY A 10 41.76 17.97 9.28
N GLN A 11 40.84 18.07 8.31
CA GLN A 11 40.15 19.33 7.95
C GLN A 11 38.73 19.34 8.51
N ALA A 12 38.32 20.44 9.15
CA ALA A 12 36.94 20.63 9.56
C ALA A 12 36.03 20.72 8.33
N LEU A 13 34.99 19.92 8.32
CA LEU A 13 33.97 19.85 7.28
C LEU A 13 32.72 20.61 7.65
N LEU A 14 32.39 20.71 8.94
CA LEU A 14 31.21 21.41 9.42
C LEU A 14 31.40 21.72 10.90
N THR A 15 30.97 22.91 11.32
CA THR A 15 30.85 23.27 12.74
C THR A 15 29.44 23.74 13.04
N VAL A 16 28.81 23.17 14.05
CA VAL A 16 27.46 23.51 14.47
C VAL A 16 27.46 23.85 15.95
N TYR A 17 26.87 24.99 16.31
CA TYR A 17 26.66 25.41 17.70
C TYR A 17 25.18 25.32 18.05
N HIS A 18 24.88 24.81 19.24
CA HIS A 18 23.53 24.70 19.78
C HIS A 18 23.42 25.50 21.08
N LEU A 19 22.65 26.59 21.04
CA LEU A 19 22.41 27.50 22.16
C LEU A 19 21.27 26.98 23.04
N GLY A 20 21.40 27.14 24.37
CA GLY A 20 20.35 26.82 25.35
C GLY A 20 20.26 25.36 25.79
N PHE A 21 21.26 24.54 25.47
CA PHE A 21 21.36 23.13 25.90
C PHE A 21 22.39 22.89 27.01
N ASP A 22 22.98 23.96 27.53
CA ASP A 22 24.04 23.98 28.53
C ASP A 22 23.56 23.57 29.93
N ASP A 23 22.29 23.81 30.26
CA ASP A 23 21.69 23.43 31.53
C ASP A 23 21.31 21.94 31.61
N GLU A 24 21.02 21.31 30.47
CA GLU A 24 20.51 19.94 30.41
C GLU A 24 21.62 18.89 30.53
N ILE A 25 22.87 19.20 30.13
CA ILE A 25 23.94 18.18 30.02
C ILE A 25 25.29 18.72 30.48
N LYS A 26 25.60 18.50 31.76
CA LYS A 26 26.92 18.84 32.33
C LYS A 26 27.99 17.85 31.84
N GLU A 27 29.12 18.37 31.36
CA GLU A 27 30.33 17.62 30.94
C GLU A 27 30.21 16.74 29.67
N ARG A 28 29.46 17.16 28.65
CA ARG A 28 29.38 16.45 27.36
C ARG A 28 30.71 16.52 26.58
N ARG A 29 31.37 15.37 26.40
CA ARG A 29 32.49 15.18 25.48
C ARG A 29 32.35 13.85 24.74
N LEU A 30 31.71 13.89 23.57
CA LEU A 30 31.57 12.73 22.70
C LEU A 30 32.57 12.80 21.55
N LYS A 31 33.16 11.66 21.19
CA LYS A 31 34.02 11.55 20.02
C LYS A 31 33.78 10.22 19.32
N ILE A 32 33.39 10.27 18.06
CA ILE A 32 33.21 9.11 17.19
C ILE A 32 34.23 9.19 16.06
N VAL A 33 34.82 8.05 15.71
CA VAL A 33 35.83 7.96 14.64
C VAL A 33 35.48 6.78 13.74
N GLU A 34 35.35 7.05 12.44
CA GLU A 34 35.13 6.05 11.41
C GLU A 34 36.15 6.20 10.30
N LYS A 35 36.49 5.10 9.62
CA LYS A 35 37.48 5.11 8.54
C LYS A 35 36.79 5.14 7.18
N VAL A 36 37.07 6.17 6.40
CA VAL A 36 36.53 6.34 5.04
C VAL A 36 37.69 6.43 4.05
N GLY A 37 37.94 5.34 3.34
CA GLY A 37 39.13 5.21 2.49
C GLY A 37 40.44 5.33 3.29
N SER A 38 41.25 6.33 2.95
CA SER A 38 42.58 6.55 3.55
C SER A 38 42.56 7.46 4.78
N TYR A 39 41.42 8.09 5.08
CA TYR A 39 41.31 9.10 6.14
C TYR A 39 40.28 8.70 7.18
N ASN A 40 40.42 9.29 8.37
CA ASN A 40 39.41 9.20 9.41
C ASN A 40 38.38 10.31 9.23
N LEU A 41 37.11 9.95 9.36
CA LEU A 41 35.98 10.84 9.58
C LEU A 41 35.70 10.86 11.08
N VAL A 42 35.64 12.05 11.67
CA VAL A 42 35.56 12.24 13.11
C VAL A 42 34.42 13.18 13.42
N PHE A 43 33.57 12.78 14.36
CA PHE A 43 32.62 13.66 15.02
C PHE A 43 33.14 13.97 16.43
N THR A 44 33.05 15.24 16.84
CA THR A 44 33.27 15.64 18.22
C THR A 44 32.15 16.58 18.67
N GLU A 45 31.63 16.33 19.86
CA GLU A 45 30.65 17.16 20.53
C GLU A 45 31.23 17.60 21.87
N THR A 46 31.23 18.90 22.12
CA THR A 46 31.84 19.49 23.30
C THR A 46 31.04 20.67 23.82
N LEU A 47 30.93 20.81 25.14
CA LEU A 47 30.48 22.05 25.76
C LEU A 47 31.55 23.14 25.61
N VAL A 48 31.14 24.32 25.15
CA VAL A 48 32.02 25.48 24.93
C VAL A 48 31.38 26.78 25.47
N SER A 49 32.22 27.79 25.75
CA SER A 49 31.76 29.12 26.18
C SER A 49 31.05 29.84 25.04
N ASP A 50 30.08 30.68 25.37
CA ASP A 50 29.36 31.49 24.38
C ASP A 50 30.30 32.50 23.68
N ASP A 51 31.39 32.91 24.33
CA ASP A 51 32.44 33.77 23.75
C ASP A 51 33.16 33.12 22.54
N GLU A 52 33.03 31.80 22.31
CA GLU A 52 33.59 31.18 21.10
C GLU A 52 32.94 31.73 19.82
N ILE A 53 31.68 32.20 19.90
CA ILE A 53 30.98 32.79 18.75
C ILE A 53 31.64 34.10 18.31
N ASP A 54 32.13 34.89 19.26
CA ASP A 54 32.77 36.18 18.98
C ASP A 54 34.10 36.03 18.22
N ASN A 55 34.67 34.83 18.24
CA ASN A 55 35.90 34.50 17.54
C ASN A 55 35.69 33.99 16.10
N ILE A 56 34.43 33.91 15.63
CA ILE A 56 34.12 33.52 14.25
C ILE A 56 34.49 34.66 13.31
N ALA A 57 35.54 34.45 12.51
CA ALA A 57 36.10 35.43 11.57
C ALA A 57 36.25 34.84 10.16
N ASP A 58 36.66 35.67 9.19
CA ASP A 58 37.00 35.26 7.82
C ASP A 58 35.87 34.62 6.99
N TRP A 59 34.62 34.86 7.39
CA TRP A 59 33.42 34.50 6.63
C TRP A 59 33.13 35.53 5.54
N SER A 60 32.41 35.09 4.51
CA SER A 60 32.08 35.90 3.34
C SER A 60 30.66 36.47 3.41
N ILE A 61 29.70 35.66 3.86
CA ILE A 61 28.29 36.03 3.99
C ILE A 61 27.79 35.58 5.37
N LYS A 62 26.97 36.42 6.01
CA LYS A 62 26.21 36.08 7.22
C LYS A 62 24.73 36.12 6.88
N GLU A 63 24.05 35.00 7.07
CA GLU A 63 22.59 34.89 6.96
C GLU A 63 22.00 34.57 8.33
N GLU A 64 20.83 35.13 8.65
CA GLU A 64 20.11 34.81 9.87
C GLU A 64 18.60 34.74 9.63
N GLY A 65 17.92 33.85 10.35
CA GLY A 65 16.47 33.71 10.23
C GLY A 65 15.90 32.46 10.88
N LEU A 66 14.58 32.43 11.00
CA LEU A 66 13.85 31.28 11.53
C LEU A 66 13.70 30.20 10.45
N LEU A 67 14.16 29.00 10.79
CA LEU A 67 13.91 27.79 10.03
C LEU A 67 12.69 27.08 10.58
N THR A 68 11.78 26.70 9.67
CA THR A 68 10.66 25.82 9.96
C THR A 68 11.13 24.38 10.21
N PRO A 69 10.31 23.52 10.83
CA PRO A 69 10.68 22.13 11.10
C PRO A 69 11.03 21.33 9.84
N ASP A 70 10.35 21.61 8.73
CA ASP A 70 10.56 20.99 7.42
C ASP A 70 11.74 21.58 6.62
N SER A 71 12.39 22.63 7.14
CA SER A 71 13.52 23.25 6.47
C SER A 71 14.71 22.28 6.40
N THR A 72 15.29 22.14 5.21
CA THR A 72 16.45 21.27 4.98
C THR A 72 17.70 21.68 5.75
N LYS A 73 17.77 22.94 6.22
CA LYS A 73 18.85 23.45 7.08
C LYS A 73 18.55 23.30 8.58
N ASN A 74 17.41 22.74 8.99
CA ASN A 74 17.04 22.59 10.40
C ASN A 74 17.53 21.24 10.96
N PRO A 75 18.39 21.23 12.00
CA PRO A 75 18.91 19.99 12.58
C PRO A 75 17.92 19.27 13.51
N TYR A 76 16.86 19.93 13.97
CA TYR A 76 15.99 19.43 15.06
C TYR A 76 14.78 18.64 14.58
N SER A 77 14.78 18.18 13.32
CA SER A 77 13.69 17.41 12.71
C SER A 77 12.32 18.11 12.78
N ASP A 78 11.23 17.36 12.59
CA ASP A 78 9.86 17.87 12.46
C ASP A 78 9.27 18.46 13.76
N ASP A 79 10.01 18.42 14.86
CA ASP A 79 9.48 18.71 16.20
C ASP A 79 9.74 20.15 16.66
N ALA A 80 10.75 20.84 16.09
CA ALA A 80 11.13 22.19 16.53
C ALA A 80 11.49 23.13 15.38
N CYS A 81 11.18 24.41 15.55
CA CYS A 81 11.78 25.47 14.76
C CYS A 81 13.20 25.75 15.25
N ALA A 82 14.05 26.27 14.37
CA ALA A 82 15.40 26.67 14.72
C ALA A 82 15.66 28.09 14.24
N TYR A 83 16.00 29.02 15.13
CA TYR A 83 16.62 30.26 14.67
C TYR A 83 18.06 29.95 14.31
N MET A 84 18.44 30.23 13.07
CA MET A 84 19.75 29.94 12.51
C MET A 84 20.52 31.23 12.30
N VAL A 85 21.81 31.20 12.63
CA VAL A 85 22.82 32.12 12.10
C VAL A 85 23.82 31.28 11.30
N HIS A 86 24.00 31.59 10.02
CA HIS A 86 24.87 30.88 9.09
C HIS A 86 25.99 31.79 8.63
N TYR A 87 27.23 31.42 8.95
CA TYR A 87 28.43 32.04 8.44
C TYR A 87 28.97 31.23 7.28
N GLU A 88 28.80 31.73 6.06
CA GLU A 88 29.25 31.09 4.84
C GLU A 88 30.69 31.48 4.51
N TYR A 89 31.51 30.47 4.23
CA TYR A 89 32.90 30.66 3.82
C TYR A 89 33.05 30.38 2.33
N SER A 90 33.69 31.31 1.60
CA SER A 90 33.95 31.11 0.17
C SER A 90 34.91 29.97 -0.12
N ASN A 91 35.80 29.63 0.81
CA ASN A 91 36.78 28.57 0.68
C ASN A 91 36.23 27.24 1.23
N LYS A 92 35.82 26.33 0.33
CA LYS A 92 35.23 25.05 0.72
C LYS A 92 36.33 23.99 1.01
N PRO A 93 36.06 22.96 1.83
CA PRO A 93 37.08 22.00 2.26
C PRO A 93 37.76 21.27 1.10
N SER A 94 39.06 21.55 0.90
CA SER A 94 39.89 20.93 -0.16
C SER A 94 39.96 19.40 -0.11
N ARG A 95 39.69 18.80 1.06
CA ARG A 95 39.59 17.34 1.23
C ARG A 95 38.38 16.73 0.52
N LEU A 96 37.34 17.53 0.27
CA LEU A 96 36.13 17.12 -0.43
C LEU A 96 36.02 17.76 -1.81
N PHE A 97 36.45 19.02 -1.97
CA PHE A 97 36.23 19.80 -3.17
C PHE A 97 37.53 20.29 -3.81
N ARG A 98 37.53 20.41 -5.14
CA ARG A 98 38.59 21.05 -5.91
C ARG A 98 38.02 22.29 -6.58
N PHE A 99 38.73 23.40 -6.49
CA PHE A 99 38.35 24.63 -7.17
C PHE A 99 39.13 24.76 -8.48
N SER A 100 38.45 24.98 -9.61
CA SER A 100 39.09 25.16 -10.92
C SER A 100 38.23 26.03 -11.84
N GLY A 101 38.88 26.96 -12.57
CA GLY A 101 38.21 27.94 -13.43
C GLY A 101 37.49 28.99 -12.61
N ASP A 102 36.31 28.62 -12.10
CA ASP A 102 35.37 29.49 -11.38
C ASP A 102 34.40 28.71 -10.48
N ARG A 103 34.58 27.40 -10.30
CA ARG A 103 33.62 26.53 -9.62
C ARG A 103 34.27 25.42 -8.82
N TYR A 104 33.52 24.90 -7.85
CA TYR A 104 33.88 23.72 -7.09
C TYR A 104 33.46 22.42 -7.80
N PHE A 105 34.35 21.44 -7.77
CA PHE A 105 34.12 20.09 -8.25
C PHE A 105 34.35 19.10 -7.10
N LEU A 106 33.65 17.97 -7.13
CA LEU A 106 33.87 16.91 -6.16
C LEU A 106 35.28 16.32 -6.36
N GLY A 107 36.10 16.37 -5.31
CA GLY A 107 37.47 15.88 -5.27
C GLY A 107 37.61 14.43 -4.79
N ILE A 108 36.49 13.80 -4.42
CA ILE A 108 36.41 12.42 -3.91
C ILE A 108 35.37 11.59 -4.68
N PRO A 109 35.43 10.25 -4.61
CA PRO A 109 34.36 9.38 -5.10
C PRO A 109 32.99 9.66 -4.45
N VAL A 110 31.91 9.51 -5.21
CA VAL A 110 30.52 9.82 -4.79
C VAL A 110 30.05 8.92 -3.65
N ASP A 111 30.38 7.63 -3.68
CA ASP A 111 30.08 6.66 -2.62
C ASP A 111 30.61 7.11 -1.26
N LYS A 112 31.81 7.70 -1.24
CA LYS A 112 32.40 8.26 -0.01
C LYS A 112 31.68 9.51 0.45
N LEU A 113 31.24 10.37 -0.47
CA LEU A 113 30.46 11.57 -0.12
C LEU A 113 29.12 11.19 0.50
N ILE A 114 28.41 10.21 -0.07
CA ILE A 114 27.14 9.69 0.48
C ILE A 114 27.36 9.22 1.93
N TYR A 115 28.41 8.43 2.17
CA TYR A 115 28.74 7.96 3.51
C TYR A 115 29.02 9.11 4.49
N ILE A 116 29.76 10.14 4.06
CA ILE A 116 30.03 11.32 4.89
C ILE A 116 28.74 12.09 5.18
N ASN A 117 27.85 12.24 4.20
CA ASN A 117 26.55 12.90 4.38
C ASN A 117 25.69 12.17 5.41
N GLU A 118 25.59 10.83 5.30
CA GLU A 118 24.86 10.00 6.26
C GLU A 118 25.44 10.12 7.68
N PHE A 119 26.76 10.13 7.80
CA PHE A 119 27.45 10.32 9.07
C PHE A 119 27.13 11.69 9.68
N ILE A 120 27.18 12.78 8.89
CA ILE A 120 26.83 14.13 9.35
C ILE A 120 25.38 14.17 9.82
N LYS A 121 24.44 13.70 9.00
CA LYS A 121 23.02 13.69 9.33
C LYS A 121 22.73 12.89 10.59
N LYS A 122 23.40 11.76 10.79
CA LYS A 122 23.24 10.91 11.97
C LYS A 122 23.67 11.62 13.27
N TYR A 123 24.76 12.38 13.23
CA TYR A 123 25.35 12.97 14.45
C TYR A 123 24.92 14.40 14.71
N THR A 124 24.62 15.19 13.68
CA THR A 124 24.23 16.61 13.82
C THR A 124 22.77 16.88 13.43
N GLY A 125 22.06 15.89 12.89
CA GLY A 125 20.70 16.06 12.36
C GLY A 125 20.61 16.76 11.00
N LEU A 126 21.72 17.34 10.49
CA LEU A 126 21.71 18.15 9.27
C LEU A 126 21.77 17.30 8.00
N ASP A 127 20.80 17.52 7.12
CA ASP A 127 20.76 16.88 5.80
C ASP A 127 21.60 17.66 4.78
N ILE A 128 22.91 17.51 4.88
CA ILE A 128 23.86 18.21 4.01
C ILE A 128 23.80 17.74 2.54
N GLU A 129 23.20 16.59 2.26
CA GLU A 129 23.01 16.10 0.89
C GLU A 129 22.15 17.08 0.08
N LYS A 130 21.14 17.68 0.73
CA LYS A 130 20.27 18.70 0.11
C LYS A 130 20.96 20.06 -0.03
N ASN A 131 22.01 20.32 0.76
CA ASN A 131 22.76 21.57 0.76
C ASN A 131 24.28 21.32 0.83
N PRO A 132 24.89 20.74 -0.22
CA PRO A 132 26.30 20.32 -0.18
C PRO A 132 27.28 21.50 -0.10
N MET A 133 26.83 22.74 -0.29
CA MET A 133 27.69 23.91 -0.10
C MET A 133 27.83 24.35 1.35
N LEU A 134 27.12 23.73 2.31
CA LEU A 134 27.33 23.98 3.75
C LEU A 134 28.67 23.40 4.26
N TYR A 135 29.35 22.57 3.47
CA TYR A 135 30.66 22.07 3.84
C TYR A 135 31.67 23.22 4.02
N GLY A 136 32.31 23.29 5.18
CA GLY A 136 33.25 24.32 5.59
C GLY A 136 32.61 25.48 6.33
N ASP A 137 31.28 25.54 6.40
CA ASP A 137 30.57 26.64 7.03
C ASP A 137 30.38 26.43 8.54
N VAL A 138 30.00 27.51 9.21
CA VAL A 138 29.65 27.52 10.63
C VAL A 138 28.18 27.88 10.80
N LEU A 139 27.46 27.05 11.53
CA LEU A 139 26.02 27.22 11.80
C LEU A 139 25.79 27.35 13.29
N ILE A 140 24.96 28.30 13.70
CA ILE A 140 24.54 28.48 15.09
C ILE A 140 23.03 28.33 15.12
N TYR A 141 22.53 27.49 16.02
CA TYR A 141 21.11 27.23 16.18
C TYR A 141 20.64 27.52 17.60
N ARG A 142 19.47 28.14 17.69
CA ARG A 142 18.66 28.17 18.90
C ARG A 142 17.35 27.43 18.62
N SER A 143 17.06 26.40 19.41
CA SER A 143 15.86 25.57 19.23
C SER A 143 14.64 26.22 19.88
N TYR A 144 13.50 26.12 19.21
CA TYR A 144 12.19 26.50 19.73
C TYR A 144 11.24 25.30 19.56
N ALA A 145 11.31 24.36 20.51
CA ALA A 145 10.36 23.27 20.60
C ALA A 145 9.04 23.76 21.24
N ARG A 146 7.91 23.33 20.69
CA ARG A 146 6.58 23.68 21.21
C ARG A 146 5.67 22.47 21.14
N ASN A 147 5.08 22.14 22.28
CA ASN A 147 4.06 21.10 22.36
C ASN A 147 2.69 21.72 22.13
N TYR A 148 1.97 21.17 21.16
CA TYR A 148 0.56 21.44 20.98
C TYR A 148 -0.12 20.21 20.40
N ARG A 149 -1.43 20.12 20.60
CA ARG A 149 -2.25 18.99 20.19
C ARG A 149 -3.62 19.44 19.74
N ALA A 150 -4.24 18.67 18.86
CA ALA A 150 -5.65 18.89 18.55
C ALA A 150 -6.52 18.59 19.79
N ASN A 151 -7.43 19.50 20.11
CA ASN A 151 -8.60 19.17 20.91
C ASN A 151 -9.72 18.68 19.99
N LYS A 152 -9.65 17.41 19.61
CA LYS A 152 -10.62 16.76 18.70
C LYS A 152 -10.87 17.62 17.45
N ALA A 153 -12.14 17.90 17.12
CA ALA A 153 -12.53 18.79 16.03
C ALA A 153 -12.70 20.25 16.47
N GLU A 154 -12.56 20.56 17.77
CA GLU A 154 -12.92 21.86 18.34
C GLU A 154 -11.81 22.90 18.23
N GLY A 155 -10.53 22.49 18.26
CA GLY A 155 -9.43 23.45 18.27
C GLY A 155 -8.05 22.85 18.49
N ILE A 156 -7.11 23.71 18.89
CA ILE A 156 -5.72 23.36 19.22
C ILE A 156 -5.46 23.77 20.67
N ILE A 157 -4.75 22.93 21.42
CA ILE A 157 -4.20 23.24 22.75
C ILE A 157 -2.71 23.44 22.59
N VAL A 158 -2.18 24.57 23.06
CA VAL A 158 -0.74 24.88 23.09
C VAL A 158 -0.27 24.92 24.53
N GLU A 159 0.84 24.25 24.84
CA GLU A 159 1.34 24.08 26.21
C GLU A 159 2.41 25.12 26.56
N SER A 160 2.36 25.61 27.81
CA SER A 160 3.43 26.35 28.52
C SER A 160 4.04 27.50 27.73
N LEU A 161 3.22 28.48 27.34
CA LEU A 161 3.69 29.67 26.64
C LEU A 161 4.12 30.77 27.62
N PRO A 162 5.26 31.43 27.39
CA PRO A 162 5.67 32.55 28.23
C PRO A 162 4.74 33.75 28.05
N VAL A 163 4.57 34.52 29.13
CA VAL A 163 3.84 35.80 29.10
C VAL A 163 4.46 36.74 28.07
N GLY A 164 3.63 37.43 27.30
CA GLY A 164 4.05 38.25 26.16
C GLY A 164 4.01 37.51 24.82
N SER A 165 3.72 36.21 24.81
CA SER A 165 3.55 35.46 23.56
C SER A 165 2.26 35.83 22.83
N THR A 166 2.28 35.82 21.49
CA THR A 166 1.10 35.87 20.63
C THR A 166 1.03 34.62 19.75
N VAL A 167 -0.08 33.90 19.79
CA VAL A 167 -0.33 32.71 18.98
C VAL A 167 -1.36 33.01 17.89
N ILE A 168 -1.04 32.66 16.65
CA ILE A 168 -1.94 32.75 15.52
C ILE A 168 -2.18 31.35 14.98
N VAL A 169 -3.45 30.92 14.93
CA VAL A 169 -3.85 29.62 14.35
C VAL A 169 -4.76 29.87 13.16
N ARG A 170 -4.40 29.32 12.00
CA ARG A 170 -5.24 29.33 10.79
C ARG A 170 -5.77 27.93 10.55
N PHE A 171 -7.05 27.73 10.85
CA PHE A 171 -7.75 26.49 10.59
C PHE A 171 -8.15 26.39 9.12
N LYS A 172 -7.90 25.24 8.50
CA LYS A 172 -8.10 25.00 7.06
C LYS A 172 -8.95 23.76 6.81
N LYS A 173 -9.73 23.77 5.72
CA LYS A 173 -10.46 22.62 5.18
C LYS A 173 -10.28 22.62 3.67
N ASN A 174 -9.72 21.54 3.11
CA ASN A 174 -9.14 21.55 1.75
C ASN A 174 -8.19 22.75 1.62
N ASP A 175 -8.02 23.37 0.46
CA ASP A 175 -7.07 24.49 0.27
C ASP A 175 -7.58 25.87 0.78
N VAL A 176 -8.55 25.89 1.71
CA VAL A 176 -9.21 27.13 2.16
C VAL A 176 -9.03 27.34 3.66
N ILE A 177 -8.60 28.54 4.06
CA ILE A 177 -8.60 28.99 5.46
C ILE A 177 -10.06 29.28 5.86
N VAL A 178 -10.59 28.47 6.78
CA VAL A 178 -11.99 28.55 7.24
C VAL A 178 -12.13 29.46 8.45
N SER A 179 -11.12 29.54 9.31
CA SER A 179 -11.08 30.36 10.51
C SER A 179 -9.65 30.75 10.88
N THR A 180 -9.46 31.96 11.39
CA THR A 180 -8.19 32.45 11.94
C THR A 180 -8.43 32.94 13.36
N LYS A 181 -7.61 32.50 14.30
CA LYS A 181 -7.64 32.92 15.70
C LYS A 181 -6.30 33.51 16.10
N ILE A 182 -6.36 34.57 16.91
CA ILE A 182 -5.19 35.25 17.47
C ILE A 182 -5.41 35.32 18.97
N VAL A 183 -4.47 34.78 19.75
CA VAL A 183 -4.53 34.73 21.22
C VAL A 183 -3.25 35.34 21.78
N ARG A 184 -3.39 36.23 22.76
CA ARG A 184 -2.27 36.84 23.50
C ARG A 184 -2.18 36.21 24.88
N ILE A 185 -0.96 35.91 25.31
CA ILE A 185 -0.68 35.30 26.60
C ILE A 185 -0.32 36.39 27.60
N ASP A 186 -1.32 36.80 28.37
CA ASP A 186 -1.19 37.92 29.32
C ASP A 186 -0.86 37.45 30.76
N HIS A 187 -0.90 36.15 31.02
CA HIS A 187 -0.58 35.53 32.30
C HIS A 187 -0.05 34.11 32.08
N GLU A 188 0.71 33.60 33.05
CA GLU A 188 1.23 32.24 32.99
C GLU A 188 0.08 31.23 32.97
N THR A 189 0.08 30.37 31.96
CA THR A 189 -0.90 29.29 31.78
C THR A 189 -0.17 28.02 31.36
N GLU A 190 -0.55 26.89 31.97
CA GLU A 190 0.01 25.59 31.57
C GLU A 190 -0.48 25.18 30.18
N GLU A 191 -1.74 25.50 29.84
CA GLU A 191 -2.35 25.20 28.55
C GLU A 191 -3.21 26.38 28.07
N THR A 192 -3.07 26.72 26.79
CA THR A 192 -3.92 27.69 26.10
C THR A 192 -4.74 26.98 25.03
N GLU A 193 -6.06 27.03 25.14
CA GLU A 193 -6.99 26.46 24.17
C GLU A 193 -7.43 27.49 23.12
N ILE A 194 -7.29 27.13 21.84
CA ILE A 194 -7.64 27.96 20.68
C ILE A 194 -8.70 27.24 19.86
N LYS A 195 -9.96 27.67 19.95
CA LYS A 195 -11.11 27.02 19.31
C LYS A 195 -11.40 27.54 17.90
N SER A 196 -11.74 26.64 16.97
CA SER A 196 -12.30 26.98 15.66
C SER A 196 -13.82 27.08 15.72
N ASP A 197 -14.39 28.07 15.04
CA ASP A 197 -15.83 28.21 14.83
C ASP A 197 -16.35 27.43 13.61
N LYS A 198 -15.46 26.82 12.82
CA LYS A 198 -15.81 26.06 11.61
C LYS A 198 -15.13 24.69 11.55
N PRO A 199 -15.72 23.70 10.85
CA PRO A 199 -15.08 22.43 10.57
C PRO A 199 -13.77 22.64 9.80
N TRP A 200 -12.71 22.02 10.30
CA TRP A 200 -11.35 22.09 9.74
C TRP A 200 -10.78 20.67 9.65
N THR A 201 -9.73 20.45 8.86
CA THR A 201 -9.01 19.17 8.72
C THR A 201 -7.54 19.30 9.05
N TYR A 202 -6.95 20.47 8.81
CA TYR A 202 -5.57 20.79 9.16
C TYR A 202 -5.43 22.28 9.51
N HIS A 203 -4.27 22.70 10.01
CA HIS A 203 -4.05 24.07 10.46
C HIS A 203 -2.62 24.55 10.26
N ASP A 204 -2.44 25.86 10.22
CA ASP A 204 -1.14 26.50 10.44
C ASP A 204 -1.11 27.08 11.84
N ILE A 205 0.09 27.13 12.43
CA ILE A 205 0.34 27.79 13.71
C ILE A 205 1.58 28.67 13.62
N GLU A 206 1.46 29.89 14.13
CA GLU A 206 2.54 30.87 14.28
C GLU A 206 2.58 31.30 15.75
N ILE A 207 3.77 31.38 16.34
CA ILE A 207 3.96 31.84 17.71
C ILE A 207 5.02 32.92 17.69
N PHE A 208 4.63 34.08 18.21
CA PHE A 208 5.49 35.23 18.41
C PHE A 208 5.81 35.37 19.90
N PHE A 209 7.02 35.81 20.20
CA PHE A 209 7.45 36.22 21.54
C PHE A 209 8.20 37.54 21.39
N ASP A 210 7.81 38.57 22.15
CA ASP A 210 8.37 39.93 22.03
C ASP A 210 8.43 40.45 20.58
N ASP A 211 7.32 40.28 19.85
CA ASP A 211 7.14 40.64 18.42
C ASP A 211 8.03 39.88 17.42
N GLU A 212 8.82 38.90 17.85
CA GLU A 212 9.61 38.03 16.97
C GLU A 212 8.92 36.69 16.74
N LEU A 213 8.90 36.22 15.49
CA LEU A 213 8.39 34.88 15.15
C LEU A 213 9.38 33.82 15.65
N VAL A 214 8.95 33.00 16.60
CA VAL A 214 9.78 31.97 17.23
C VAL A 214 9.37 30.55 16.86
N TYR A 215 8.12 30.34 16.44
CA TYR A 215 7.64 29.04 15.97
C TYR A 215 6.70 29.20 14.79
N TYR A 216 6.87 28.34 13.79
CA TYR A 216 6.01 28.31 12.62
C TYR A 216 5.89 26.91 12.03
N ARG A 217 4.65 26.47 11.80
CA ARG A 217 4.39 25.22 11.09
C ARG A 217 3.10 25.30 10.28
N LYS A 218 3.15 24.73 9.07
CA LYS A 218 2.06 24.73 8.10
C LYS A 218 1.44 23.36 7.93
N ASP A 219 0.18 23.36 7.50
CA ASP A 219 -0.54 22.22 6.95
C ASP A 219 -0.56 20.99 7.88
N LEU A 220 -0.62 21.26 9.18
CA LEU A 220 -0.62 20.26 10.23
C LEU A 220 -1.94 19.51 10.27
N SER A 221 -1.90 18.27 9.82
CA SER A 221 -3.01 17.33 9.88
C SER A 221 -2.83 16.35 11.04
N TYR A 222 -3.96 15.93 11.61
CA TYR A 222 -3.99 14.89 12.62
C TYR A 222 -4.68 13.67 12.01
N ILE A 223 -4.22 12.46 12.36
CA ILE A 223 -4.95 11.24 12.01
C ILE A 223 -6.27 11.25 12.79
N ARG A 224 -7.33 11.75 12.15
CA ARG A 224 -8.66 11.83 12.76
C ARG A 224 -9.40 10.51 12.76
N ARG A 225 -9.07 9.65 11.78
CA ARG A 225 -9.71 8.35 11.58
C ARG A 225 -8.72 7.34 11.05
N MET A 226 -8.91 6.09 11.46
CA MET A 226 -8.27 4.94 10.86
C MET A 226 -9.38 4.01 10.39
N GLN A 227 -9.51 3.83 9.07
CA GLN A 227 -10.43 2.86 8.51
C GLN A 227 -9.69 1.53 8.37
N ILE A 228 -9.96 0.60 9.29
CA ILE A 228 -9.37 -0.74 9.24
C ILE A 228 -10.33 -1.66 8.49
N ASN A 229 -9.93 -2.05 7.29
CA ASN A 229 -10.62 -3.09 6.53
C ASN A 229 -10.13 -4.47 7.00
N MET A 230 -10.79 -5.04 8.01
CA MET A 230 -10.47 -6.40 8.46
C MET A 230 -11.27 -7.44 7.69
N GLN A 231 -10.56 -8.34 7.00
CA GLN A 231 -11.15 -9.58 6.49
C GLN A 231 -11.01 -10.68 7.54
N LEU A 232 -12.05 -10.88 8.35
CA LEU A 232 -12.15 -12.07 9.19
C LEU A 232 -12.45 -13.28 8.30
N LYS A 233 -11.46 -14.17 8.15
CA LYS A 233 -11.65 -15.45 7.44
C LYS A 233 -12.51 -16.36 8.29
N ASN A 234 -13.80 -16.47 7.95
CA ASN A 234 -14.68 -17.48 8.52
C ASN A 234 -14.11 -18.89 8.27
N PRO A 235 -14.45 -19.89 9.11
CA PRO A 235 -14.03 -21.27 8.90
C PRO A 235 -14.40 -21.72 7.48
N LYS A 236 -13.40 -22.13 6.68
CA LYS A 236 -13.62 -22.54 5.28
C LYS A 236 -14.53 -23.78 5.26
N LYS A 237 -15.64 -23.71 4.52
CA LYS A 237 -16.48 -24.90 4.23
C LYS A 237 -15.64 -25.88 3.40
N ARG A 238 -15.42 -27.09 3.90
CA ARG A 238 -14.65 -28.14 3.18
C ARG A 238 -15.60 -29.18 2.60
N ILE A 239 -15.40 -29.55 1.33
CA ILE A 239 -16.03 -30.70 0.69
C ILE A 239 -15.00 -31.80 0.49
N ARG A 240 -15.40 -33.05 0.68
CA ARG A 240 -14.52 -34.20 0.44
C ARG A 240 -14.48 -34.53 -1.04
N LEU A 241 -13.28 -34.78 -1.56
CA LEU A 241 -13.04 -35.18 -2.94
C LEU A 241 -12.49 -36.61 -2.96
N SER A 242 -12.52 -37.26 -4.12
CA SER A 242 -12.26 -38.70 -4.24
C SER A 242 -11.08 -39.05 -5.15
N LYS A 243 -10.70 -38.14 -6.06
CA LYS A 243 -9.68 -38.35 -7.07
C LYS A 243 -8.79 -37.13 -7.29
N ILE A 244 -9.36 -35.92 -7.40
CA ILE A 244 -8.57 -34.73 -7.79
C ILE A 244 -7.81 -34.11 -6.61
N ALA A 245 -8.32 -34.28 -5.39
CA ALA A 245 -7.66 -33.95 -4.12
C ALA A 245 -8.35 -34.70 -2.96
N ASP A 246 -7.85 -34.58 -1.73
CA ASP A 246 -8.52 -35.15 -0.54
C ASP A 246 -9.76 -34.34 -0.14
N SER A 247 -9.68 -33.01 -0.27
CA SER A 247 -10.77 -32.09 0.01
C SER A 247 -10.57 -30.77 -0.71
N TYR A 248 -11.65 -30.03 -0.92
CA TYR A 248 -11.62 -28.68 -1.45
C TYR A 248 -12.26 -27.71 -0.47
N ALA A 249 -11.56 -26.61 -0.18
CA ALA A 249 -11.99 -25.62 0.79
C ALA A 249 -12.55 -24.40 0.07
N PHE A 250 -13.81 -24.07 0.30
CA PHE A 250 -14.42 -22.86 -0.24
C PHE A 250 -13.90 -21.63 0.48
N GLU A 251 -13.42 -20.65 -0.30
CA GLU A 251 -13.16 -19.32 0.22
C GLU A 251 -14.51 -18.62 0.36
N HIS A 252 -14.94 -18.39 1.59
CA HIS A 252 -15.97 -17.41 1.83
C HIS A 252 -15.30 -16.05 1.90
N ASN A 253 -15.69 -15.15 1.01
CA ASN A 253 -15.50 -13.72 1.24
C ASN A 253 -16.06 -13.45 2.63
N GLY A 254 -15.18 -13.18 3.60
CA GLY A 254 -15.61 -12.73 4.92
C GLY A 254 -16.50 -11.52 4.71
N SER A 255 -17.57 -11.42 5.50
CA SER A 255 -18.27 -10.15 5.64
C SER A 255 -17.23 -9.16 6.15
N GLY A 256 -16.74 -8.29 5.27
CA GLY A 256 -15.86 -7.21 5.67
C GLY A 256 -16.63 -6.36 6.66
N HIS A 257 -16.19 -6.37 7.92
CA HIS A 257 -16.70 -5.42 8.89
C HIS A 257 -15.82 -4.19 8.78
N VAL A 258 -16.39 -3.13 8.23
CA VAL A 258 -15.79 -1.80 8.34
C VAL A 258 -16.17 -1.31 9.73
N SER A 259 -15.23 -1.39 10.65
CA SER A 259 -15.36 -0.71 11.93
C SER A 259 -14.75 0.68 11.78
N THR A 260 -15.59 1.70 11.88
CA THR A 260 -15.13 3.09 11.95
C THR A 260 -14.94 3.43 13.41
N ILE A 261 -13.70 3.68 13.82
CA ILE A 261 -13.39 4.27 15.12
C ILE A 261 -13.23 5.78 14.87
N GLY A 262 -14.23 6.57 15.30
CA GLY A 262 -14.32 8.02 15.07
C GLY A 262 -15.66 8.43 14.46
N ASP A 263 -15.79 9.69 14.06
CA ASP A 263 -17.02 10.22 13.43
C ASP A 263 -17.27 9.55 12.05
N PRO A 264 -18.53 9.24 11.70
CA PRO A 264 -18.86 8.67 10.41
C PRO A 264 -18.51 9.64 9.27
N PRO A 265 -18.05 9.13 8.10
CA PRO A 265 -17.81 9.96 6.93
C PRO A 265 -19.08 10.69 6.48
N ASP A 266 -18.92 11.89 5.92
CA ASP A 266 -20.04 12.58 5.27
C ASP A 266 -20.39 11.92 3.92
N GLU A 267 -21.61 12.19 3.41
CA GLU A 267 -22.16 11.56 2.20
C GLU A 267 -21.26 11.72 0.97
N TYR A 268 -20.53 12.84 0.87
CA TYR A 268 -19.63 13.11 -0.25
C TYR A 268 -18.38 12.23 -0.19
N GLU A 269 -17.83 12.05 1.02
CA GLU A 269 -16.65 11.23 1.23
C GLU A 269 -16.93 9.73 1.07
N GLU A 270 -18.15 9.28 1.42
CA GLU A 270 -18.63 7.94 1.09
C GLU A 270 -18.66 7.69 -0.42
N MET A 271 -19.22 8.64 -1.18
CA MET A 271 -19.31 8.55 -2.64
C MET A 271 -17.91 8.44 -3.31
N MET A 272 -16.93 9.22 -2.84
CA MET A 272 -15.57 9.20 -3.38
C MET A 272 -14.84 7.88 -3.09
N ASN A 273 -15.01 7.33 -1.88
CA ASN A 273 -14.40 6.06 -1.49
C ASN A 273 -14.99 4.87 -2.26
N ALA A 274 -16.32 4.85 -2.46
CA ALA A 274 -16.99 3.85 -3.28
C ALA A 274 -16.47 3.85 -4.72
N SER A 275 -16.31 5.05 -5.29
CA SER A 275 -15.80 5.25 -6.66
C SER A 275 -14.36 4.75 -6.83
N ALA A 276 -13.47 5.07 -5.88
CA ALA A 276 -12.07 4.64 -5.92
C ALA A 276 -11.91 3.10 -5.84
N SER A 277 -12.75 2.45 -5.02
CA SER A 277 -12.76 0.99 -4.89
C SER A 277 -13.15 0.29 -6.19
N GLU A 278 -14.16 0.81 -6.89
CA GLU A 278 -14.63 0.26 -8.16
C GLU A 278 -13.59 0.40 -9.28
N ILE A 279 -12.92 1.55 -9.36
CA ILE A 279 -11.84 1.79 -10.32
C ILE A 279 -10.67 0.82 -10.09
N LYS A 280 -10.29 0.60 -8.82
CA LYS A 280 -9.19 -0.30 -8.46
C LYS A 280 -9.50 -1.77 -8.81
N LYS A 281 -10.77 -2.20 -8.67
CA LYS A 281 -11.21 -3.53 -9.11
C LYS A 281 -11.04 -3.72 -10.62
N ARG A 282 -11.45 -2.72 -11.43
CA ARG A 282 -11.27 -2.76 -12.89
C ARG A 282 -9.80 -2.81 -13.30
N LEU A 283 -8.95 -1.96 -12.70
CA LEU A 283 -7.51 -1.94 -13.01
C LEU A 283 -6.81 -3.27 -12.71
N ASN A 284 -7.19 -3.96 -11.64
CA ASN A 284 -6.63 -5.27 -11.31
C ASN A 284 -7.13 -6.40 -12.23
N ALA A 285 -8.31 -6.26 -12.82
CA ALA A 285 -8.83 -7.23 -13.78
C ALA A 285 -8.09 -7.17 -15.14
N GLU A 286 -7.41 -6.07 -15.44
CA GLU A 286 -6.81 -5.78 -16.76
C GLU A 286 -5.27 -5.89 -16.80
N LYS A 287 -4.61 -6.32 -15.72
CA LYS A 287 -3.13 -6.43 -15.70
C LYS A 287 -2.60 -7.54 -16.64
N PRO A 288 -1.54 -7.30 -17.44
CA PRO A 288 -1.06 -8.24 -18.47
C PRO A 288 -0.27 -9.45 -17.96
N ASP A 289 0.47 -9.31 -16.85
CA ASP A 289 1.51 -10.29 -16.48
C ASP A 289 1.00 -11.60 -15.85
N ASP A 290 -0.29 -11.68 -15.46
CA ASP A 290 -0.92 -12.87 -14.85
C ASP A 290 -1.85 -13.62 -15.83
N GLN A 291 -1.78 -13.34 -17.14
CA GLN A 291 -2.75 -13.87 -18.10
C GLN A 291 -2.48 -15.32 -18.53
N VAL A 292 -1.28 -15.86 -18.33
CA VAL A 292 -0.94 -17.24 -18.76
C VAL A 292 -0.25 -18.00 -17.65
N THR A 293 -0.82 -19.16 -17.28
CA THR A 293 -0.20 -20.10 -16.36
C THR A 293 0.18 -21.38 -17.09
N PHE A 294 1.47 -21.69 -17.16
CA PHE A 294 1.96 -22.98 -17.65
C PHE A 294 1.87 -24.04 -16.56
N MET A 295 1.33 -25.20 -16.92
CA MET A 295 1.14 -26.36 -16.06
C MET A 295 2.03 -27.52 -16.49
N LYS A 296 2.69 -28.15 -15.53
CA LYS A 296 3.51 -29.36 -15.71
C LYS A 296 2.76 -30.59 -15.18
N PRO A 297 3.12 -31.81 -15.65
CA PRO A 297 2.64 -33.04 -15.04
C PRO A 297 2.88 -33.04 -13.52
N GLY A 298 1.86 -33.42 -12.75
CA GLY A 298 1.86 -33.38 -11.28
C GLY A 298 1.39 -32.06 -10.64
N GLU A 299 1.14 -30.99 -11.41
CA GLU A 299 0.64 -29.70 -10.88
C GLU A 299 -0.90 -29.63 -10.81
N LEU A 300 -1.58 -30.76 -10.54
CA LEU A 300 -3.05 -30.82 -10.49
C LEU A 300 -3.66 -29.83 -9.47
N GLN A 301 -3.08 -29.72 -8.27
CA GLN A 301 -3.59 -28.82 -7.24
C GLN A 301 -3.58 -27.35 -7.68
N LYS A 302 -2.52 -26.92 -8.40
CA LYS A 302 -2.39 -25.56 -8.93
C LYS A 302 -3.50 -25.26 -9.95
N ALA A 303 -3.87 -26.24 -10.78
CA ALA A 303 -4.99 -26.11 -11.70
C ALA A 303 -6.35 -26.06 -10.97
N ILE A 304 -6.53 -26.89 -9.94
CA ILE A 304 -7.74 -26.89 -9.11
C ILE A 304 -7.92 -25.54 -8.44
N ASP A 305 -6.87 -24.98 -7.85
CA ASP A 305 -6.92 -23.69 -7.15
C ASP A 305 -7.25 -22.56 -8.13
N LEU A 306 -6.64 -22.55 -9.32
CA LEU A 306 -6.89 -21.53 -10.33
C LEU A 306 -8.34 -21.59 -10.86
N ILE A 307 -8.78 -22.76 -11.33
CA ILE A 307 -10.13 -22.95 -11.88
C ILE A 307 -11.18 -22.73 -10.80
N GLY A 308 -10.93 -23.30 -9.63
CA GLY A 308 -11.78 -23.21 -8.46
C GLY A 308 -11.96 -21.78 -7.96
N SER A 309 -10.92 -20.95 -7.96
CA SER A 309 -11.01 -19.54 -7.57
C SER A 309 -11.95 -18.74 -8.48
N VAL A 310 -11.84 -18.94 -9.80
CA VAL A 310 -12.72 -18.26 -10.78
C VAL A 310 -14.17 -18.66 -10.54
N MET A 311 -14.46 -19.97 -10.44
CA MET A 311 -15.83 -20.46 -10.20
C MET A 311 -16.41 -19.97 -8.86
N GLN A 312 -15.59 -19.83 -7.82
CA GLN A 312 -16.06 -19.37 -6.51
C GLN A 312 -16.44 -17.88 -6.48
N THR A 313 -15.79 -17.06 -7.31
CA THR A 313 -16.07 -15.61 -7.37
C THR A 313 -17.34 -15.26 -8.14
N ALA A 314 -17.88 -16.20 -8.92
CA ALA A 314 -19.09 -16.03 -9.70
C ALA A 314 -20.34 -15.96 -8.80
N SER A 315 -21.14 -14.89 -8.94
CA SER A 315 -22.44 -14.76 -8.26
C SER A 315 -23.63 -15.09 -9.16
N ASP A 316 -23.50 -14.89 -10.47
CA ASP A 316 -24.67 -14.92 -11.37
C ASP A 316 -24.63 -16.20 -12.19
N THR A 317 -23.63 -16.36 -13.05
CA THR A 317 -23.56 -17.49 -13.98
C THR A 317 -22.18 -18.15 -14.04
N ILE A 318 -22.15 -19.48 -14.16
CA ILE A 318 -20.97 -20.26 -14.52
C ILE A 318 -21.29 -21.12 -15.75
N TRP A 319 -20.42 -21.09 -16.75
CA TRP A 319 -20.45 -21.96 -17.92
C TRP A 319 -19.15 -22.76 -18.02
N ILE A 320 -19.24 -24.08 -18.09
CA ILE A 320 -18.11 -24.99 -18.34
C ILE A 320 -18.31 -25.62 -19.71
N PHE A 321 -17.39 -25.34 -20.63
CA PHE A 321 -17.33 -25.95 -21.95
C PHE A 321 -16.19 -26.95 -21.98
N ASP A 322 -16.50 -28.25 -21.97
CA ASP A 322 -15.52 -29.31 -22.17
C ASP A 322 -16.16 -30.52 -22.86
N SER A 323 -15.86 -30.69 -24.15
CA SER A 323 -16.36 -31.81 -24.93
C SER A 323 -16.04 -33.19 -24.35
N TYR A 324 -14.98 -33.31 -23.56
CA TYR A 324 -14.55 -34.58 -22.97
C TYR A 324 -14.87 -34.67 -21.48
N PHE A 325 -15.74 -33.80 -20.95
CA PHE A 325 -16.09 -33.75 -19.53
C PHE A 325 -16.60 -35.11 -18.99
N THR A 326 -17.32 -35.87 -19.80
CA THR A 326 -17.95 -37.14 -19.41
C THR A 326 -17.20 -38.39 -19.87
N ASP A 327 -15.88 -38.31 -20.09
CA ASP A 327 -15.05 -39.47 -20.45
C ASP A 327 -15.17 -40.59 -19.41
N VAL A 328 -15.41 -41.82 -19.88
CA VAL A 328 -15.60 -43.00 -19.02
C VAL A 328 -14.37 -43.33 -18.16
N ASN A 329 -13.17 -42.94 -18.59
CA ASN A 329 -11.94 -43.12 -17.80
C ASN A 329 -11.79 -42.06 -16.70
N GLY A 330 -12.52 -40.94 -16.80
CA GLY A 330 -12.42 -39.77 -15.94
C GLY A 330 -13.52 -39.62 -14.89
N ILE A 331 -14.46 -40.58 -14.78
CA ILE A 331 -15.72 -40.44 -14.01
C ILE A 331 -15.51 -39.89 -12.59
N LYS A 332 -14.52 -40.38 -11.83
CA LYS A 332 -14.28 -39.89 -10.47
C LYS A 332 -13.83 -38.42 -10.44
N GLY A 333 -13.00 -38.01 -11.39
CA GLY A 333 -12.56 -36.62 -11.53
C GLY A 333 -13.71 -35.70 -11.92
N MET A 334 -14.54 -36.14 -12.88
CA MET A 334 -15.78 -35.47 -13.27
C MET A 334 -16.72 -35.26 -12.06
N LEU A 335 -16.97 -36.31 -11.26
CA LEU A 335 -17.83 -36.21 -10.07
C LEU A 335 -17.25 -35.23 -9.04
N ASP A 336 -15.93 -35.21 -8.83
CA ASP A 336 -15.29 -34.25 -7.95
C ASP A 336 -15.50 -32.79 -8.42
N TRP A 337 -15.44 -32.52 -9.73
CA TRP A 337 -15.74 -31.20 -10.29
C TRP A 337 -17.21 -30.82 -10.14
N ILE A 338 -18.14 -31.77 -10.30
CA ILE A 338 -19.57 -31.55 -10.04
C ILE A 338 -19.79 -31.21 -8.55
N ARG A 339 -19.08 -31.86 -7.61
CA ARG A 339 -19.15 -31.54 -6.18
C ARG A 339 -18.68 -30.11 -5.89
N ILE A 340 -17.61 -29.66 -6.55
CA ILE A 340 -17.13 -28.28 -6.47
C ILE A 340 -18.21 -27.34 -7.01
N LEU A 341 -18.69 -27.56 -8.24
CA LEU A 341 -19.66 -26.70 -8.92
C LEU A 341 -20.98 -26.57 -8.14
N ALA A 342 -21.51 -27.69 -7.63
CA ALA A 342 -22.75 -27.72 -6.84
C ALA A 342 -22.67 -26.88 -5.54
N ASN A 343 -21.47 -26.54 -5.09
CA ASN A 343 -21.25 -25.70 -3.91
C ASN A 343 -20.82 -24.27 -4.24
N CYS A 344 -20.67 -23.91 -5.52
CA CYS A 344 -20.48 -22.53 -5.95
C CYS A 344 -21.73 -21.67 -5.72
N ARG A 345 -21.54 -20.37 -5.52
CA ARG A 345 -22.60 -19.41 -5.19
C ARG A 345 -23.45 -18.97 -6.39
N ALA A 346 -22.94 -19.16 -7.61
CA ALA A 346 -23.61 -18.76 -8.84
C ALA A 346 -25.05 -19.26 -8.92
N GLN A 347 -25.95 -18.39 -9.35
CA GLN A 347 -27.38 -18.69 -9.51
C GLN A 347 -27.60 -19.73 -10.61
N SER A 348 -26.94 -19.56 -11.75
CA SER A 348 -26.98 -20.48 -12.89
C SER A 348 -25.62 -21.15 -13.10
N LYS A 349 -25.63 -22.47 -13.34
CA LYS A 349 -24.42 -23.28 -13.53
C LYS A 349 -24.66 -24.24 -14.67
N ASN A 350 -23.84 -24.17 -15.71
CA ASN A 350 -24.07 -24.85 -16.98
C ASN A 350 -22.83 -25.66 -17.35
N VAL A 351 -23.01 -26.92 -17.76
CA VAL A 351 -21.94 -27.82 -18.19
C VAL A 351 -22.27 -28.39 -19.56
N ILE A 352 -21.37 -28.20 -20.52
CA ILE A 352 -21.56 -28.51 -21.93
C ILE A 352 -20.53 -29.55 -22.30
N PHE A 353 -21.02 -30.67 -22.86
CA PHE A 353 -20.18 -31.79 -23.25
C PHE A 353 -20.68 -32.43 -24.54
N TYR A 354 -19.83 -33.29 -25.12
CA TYR A 354 -20.12 -34.05 -26.32
C TYR A 354 -19.92 -35.54 -26.05
N SER A 355 -20.89 -36.38 -26.44
CA SER A 355 -20.73 -37.83 -26.37
C SER A 355 -20.87 -38.44 -27.76
N LYS A 356 -19.78 -39.06 -28.23
CA LYS A 356 -19.72 -39.80 -29.50
C LYS A 356 -20.35 -41.20 -29.40
N GLY A 357 -20.61 -41.67 -28.18
CA GLY A 357 -21.18 -43.00 -27.91
C GLY A 357 -20.77 -43.56 -26.54
N PRO A 358 -21.51 -44.58 -26.03
CA PRO A 358 -21.42 -45.03 -24.63
C PRO A 358 -20.08 -45.69 -24.26
N ASN A 359 -19.29 -46.12 -25.25
CA ASN A 359 -18.00 -46.75 -24.99
C ASN A 359 -16.90 -45.74 -24.59
N ASN A 360 -17.08 -44.46 -24.93
CA ASN A 360 -16.04 -43.43 -24.73
C ASN A 360 -16.49 -42.31 -23.78
N ALA A 361 -17.79 -41.99 -23.74
CA ALA A 361 -18.30 -40.93 -22.89
C ALA A 361 -19.72 -41.25 -22.42
N LEU A 362 -20.04 -40.86 -21.18
CA LEU A 362 -21.39 -40.97 -20.64
C LEU A 362 -22.33 -40.05 -21.43
N ASP A 363 -23.51 -40.56 -21.77
CA ASP A 363 -24.63 -39.72 -22.20
C ASP A 363 -25.32 -39.08 -20.99
N LEU A 364 -26.28 -38.20 -21.24
CA LEU A 364 -26.97 -37.44 -20.19
C LEU A 364 -27.65 -38.34 -19.14
N GLU A 365 -28.26 -39.44 -19.55
CA GLU A 365 -28.97 -40.37 -18.67
C GLU A 365 -27.99 -41.18 -17.80
N ALA A 366 -26.88 -41.64 -18.40
CA ALA A 366 -25.83 -42.33 -17.67
C ALA A 366 -25.12 -41.40 -16.67
N LEU A 367 -24.86 -40.14 -17.06
CA LEU A 367 -24.31 -39.12 -16.16
C LEU A 367 -25.19 -38.91 -14.92
N LYS A 368 -26.50 -38.75 -15.13
CA LYS A 368 -27.46 -38.58 -14.03
C LYS A 368 -27.43 -39.74 -13.04
N LYS A 369 -27.37 -40.98 -13.55
CA LYS A 369 -27.26 -42.18 -12.70
C LYS A 369 -25.97 -42.22 -11.89
N GLU A 370 -24.84 -41.78 -12.45
CA GLU A 370 -23.58 -41.72 -11.71
C GLU A 370 -23.59 -40.63 -10.64
N ILE A 371 -24.23 -39.49 -10.90
CA ILE A 371 -24.46 -38.44 -9.90
C ILE A 371 -25.31 -38.97 -8.73
N GLU A 372 -26.40 -39.70 -9.02
CA GLU A 372 -27.28 -40.30 -7.99
C GLU A 372 -26.59 -41.43 -7.20
N ARG A 373 -25.56 -42.06 -7.76
CA ARG A 373 -24.75 -43.08 -7.06
C ARG A 373 -23.68 -42.47 -6.16
N ASP A 374 -23.26 -41.23 -6.42
CA ASP A 374 -22.24 -40.55 -5.64
C ASP A 374 -22.78 -40.10 -4.27
N ALA A 375 -22.16 -40.57 -3.18
CA ALA A 375 -22.68 -40.34 -1.84
C ALA A 375 -22.76 -38.85 -1.45
N GLU A 376 -21.78 -38.03 -1.84
CA GLU A 376 -21.74 -36.61 -1.51
C GLU A 376 -22.76 -35.82 -2.33
N LEU A 377 -22.82 -36.06 -3.65
CA LEU A 377 -23.80 -35.40 -4.52
C LEU A 377 -25.23 -35.81 -4.19
N SER A 378 -25.47 -37.09 -3.90
CA SER A 378 -26.77 -37.57 -3.45
C SER A 378 -27.21 -36.98 -2.11
N MET A 379 -26.27 -36.69 -1.20
CA MET A 379 -26.59 -35.96 0.02
C MET A 379 -27.02 -34.53 -0.28
N ILE A 380 -26.35 -33.85 -1.21
CA ILE A 380 -26.74 -32.49 -1.65
C ILE A 380 -28.12 -32.52 -2.30
N LEU A 381 -28.39 -33.45 -3.22
CA LEU A 381 -29.69 -33.66 -3.85
C LEU A 381 -30.80 -33.87 -2.82
N ARG A 382 -30.58 -34.71 -1.82
CA ARG A 382 -31.57 -34.95 -0.74
C ARG A 382 -31.83 -33.70 0.10
N THR A 383 -30.78 -32.92 0.38
CA THR A 383 -30.87 -31.76 1.26
C THR A 383 -31.49 -30.55 0.55
N ARG A 384 -31.13 -30.32 -0.72
CA ARG A 384 -31.52 -29.12 -1.50
C ARG A 384 -32.62 -29.38 -2.53
N LYS A 385 -32.97 -30.64 -2.78
CA LYS A 385 -33.89 -31.12 -3.84
C LYS A 385 -33.40 -30.90 -5.28
N ALA A 386 -32.25 -30.26 -5.49
CA ALA A 386 -31.57 -30.11 -6.78
C ALA A 386 -30.07 -29.83 -6.55
N LEU A 387 -29.21 -30.12 -7.53
CA LEU A 387 -27.83 -29.62 -7.56
C LEU A 387 -27.77 -28.18 -8.08
N GLY A 388 -28.74 -27.78 -8.90
CA GLY A 388 -28.79 -26.47 -9.56
C GLY A 388 -27.68 -26.36 -10.60
N ILE A 389 -27.50 -27.43 -11.38
CA ILE A 389 -26.56 -27.51 -12.51
C ILE A 389 -27.35 -27.99 -13.73
N HIS A 390 -27.29 -27.23 -14.81
CA HIS A 390 -27.83 -27.60 -16.11
C HIS A 390 -26.76 -28.26 -16.97
N PHE A 391 -27.04 -29.46 -17.46
CA PHE A 391 -26.17 -30.19 -18.37
C PHE A 391 -26.70 -30.14 -19.80
N TYR A 392 -25.84 -29.84 -20.76
CA TYR A 392 -26.15 -29.81 -22.19
C TYR A 392 -25.29 -30.81 -22.94
N GLN A 393 -25.93 -31.80 -23.55
CA GLN A 393 -25.29 -32.73 -24.47
C GLN A 393 -25.43 -32.19 -25.90
N THR A 394 -24.30 -31.99 -26.57
CA THR A 394 -24.24 -31.43 -27.93
C THR A 394 -24.04 -32.51 -28.99
N LYS A 395 -24.34 -32.19 -30.25
CA LYS A 395 -24.15 -33.06 -31.42
C LYS A 395 -22.75 -32.98 -32.02
N SER A 396 -22.02 -31.90 -31.73
CA SER A 396 -20.69 -31.62 -32.28
C SER A 396 -19.76 -31.19 -31.15
N PRO A 397 -18.47 -31.55 -31.19
CA PRO A 397 -17.52 -31.14 -30.16
C PRO A 397 -17.09 -29.67 -30.31
N ILE A 398 -16.87 -29.01 -29.17
CA ILE A 398 -16.04 -27.81 -29.05
C ILE A 398 -14.60 -28.24 -28.73
N HIS A 399 -13.64 -27.76 -29.51
CA HIS A 399 -12.24 -28.18 -29.35
C HIS A 399 -11.53 -27.50 -28.19
N ASP A 400 -11.84 -26.24 -27.89
CA ASP A 400 -11.24 -25.53 -26.76
C ASP A 400 -12.09 -25.70 -25.50
N ARG A 401 -11.46 -25.54 -24.32
CA ARG A 401 -12.15 -25.69 -23.03
C ARG A 401 -12.19 -24.37 -22.32
N PHE A 402 -13.35 -24.05 -21.77
CA PHE A 402 -13.57 -22.78 -21.10
C PHE A 402 -14.28 -22.95 -19.78
N VAL A 403 -13.91 -22.09 -18.84
CA VAL A 403 -14.73 -21.77 -17.67
C VAL A 403 -15.03 -20.28 -17.77
N LEU A 404 -16.28 -19.94 -18.02
CA LEU A 404 -16.72 -18.55 -18.18
C LEU A 404 -17.68 -18.21 -17.06
N THR A 405 -17.52 -17.03 -16.46
CA THR A 405 -18.28 -16.62 -15.29
C THR A 405 -18.76 -15.19 -15.39
N GLU A 406 -19.88 -14.90 -14.74
CA GLU A 406 -20.49 -13.59 -14.67
C GLU A 406 -20.83 -13.19 -13.22
N THR A 407 -20.50 -11.95 -12.87
CA THR A 407 -20.85 -11.30 -11.61
C THR A 407 -21.19 -9.83 -11.87
N GLY A 408 -22.46 -9.46 -11.73
CA GLY A 408 -23.00 -8.15 -12.12
C GLY A 408 -22.87 -7.93 -13.62
N LYS A 409 -22.12 -6.89 -14.02
CA LYS A 409 -21.81 -6.61 -15.43
C LYS A 409 -20.39 -7.03 -15.82
N ILE A 410 -19.73 -7.84 -15.00
CA ILE A 410 -18.33 -8.22 -15.19
C ILE A 410 -18.26 -9.70 -15.55
N HIS A 411 -17.87 -9.96 -16.80
CA HIS A 411 -17.44 -11.27 -17.28
C HIS A 411 -15.97 -11.53 -16.93
N SER A 412 -15.67 -12.79 -16.63
CA SER A 412 -14.31 -13.31 -16.47
C SER A 412 -14.28 -14.76 -16.95
N GLY A 413 -13.08 -15.28 -17.24
CA GLY A 413 -13.00 -16.66 -17.70
C GLY A 413 -11.60 -17.21 -17.80
N LEU A 414 -11.53 -18.51 -18.04
CA LEU A 414 -10.32 -19.27 -18.28
C LEU A 414 -10.47 -20.04 -19.59
N ALA A 415 -9.43 -20.01 -20.44
CA ALA A 415 -9.25 -20.98 -21.51
C ALA A 415 -8.23 -22.03 -21.08
N ILE A 416 -8.58 -23.32 -21.16
CA ILE A 416 -7.81 -24.42 -20.61
C ILE A 416 -7.34 -25.31 -21.77
N GLY A 417 -6.03 -25.51 -21.88
CA GLY A 417 -5.42 -26.27 -22.98
C GLY A 417 -5.63 -27.79 -22.92
N THR A 418 -6.38 -28.31 -21.94
CA THR A 418 -6.67 -29.74 -21.76
C THR A 418 -8.07 -29.94 -21.17
N SER A 419 -8.58 -31.18 -21.19
CA SER A 419 -9.85 -31.52 -20.54
C SER A 419 -9.70 -31.56 -19.03
N PHE A 420 -10.80 -31.32 -18.32
CA PHE A 420 -10.94 -31.49 -16.87
C PHE A 420 -10.53 -32.88 -16.39
N ASN A 421 -10.73 -33.90 -17.24
CA ASN A 421 -10.36 -35.29 -16.95
C ASN A 421 -8.87 -35.60 -17.12
N SER A 422 -8.09 -34.69 -17.71
CA SER A 422 -6.65 -34.86 -17.98
C SER A 422 -5.80 -33.77 -17.32
N LEU A 423 -6.37 -33.04 -16.36
CA LEU A 423 -5.63 -32.05 -15.57
C LEU A 423 -4.53 -32.76 -14.77
N GLY A 424 -3.32 -32.21 -14.82
CA GLY A 424 -2.15 -32.77 -14.11
C GLY A 424 -1.42 -33.92 -14.80
N ASP A 425 -1.93 -34.47 -15.91
CA ASP A 425 -1.28 -35.60 -16.60
C ASP A 425 -0.26 -35.15 -17.67
N HIS A 426 -0.46 -33.96 -18.24
CA HIS A 426 0.31 -33.45 -19.39
C HIS A 426 0.75 -32.00 -19.19
N TYR A 427 1.57 -31.49 -20.12
CA TYR A 427 1.89 -30.07 -20.21
C TYR A 427 0.76 -29.32 -20.91
N TYR A 428 0.27 -28.23 -20.32
CA TYR A 428 -0.77 -27.38 -20.91
C TYR A 428 -0.71 -25.97 -20.33
N CYS A 429 -1.42 -25.04 -20.96
CA CYS A 429 -1.59 -23.67 -20.46
C CYS A 429 -3.02 -23.45 -19.97
N ILE A 430 -3.16 -22.61 -18.96
CA ILE A 430 -4.43 -21.97 -18.61
C ILE A 430 -4.27 -20.47 -18.86
N PHE A 431 -5.11 -19.92 -19.72
CA PHE A 431 -5.17 -18.49 -20.04
C PHE A 431 -6.31 -17.84 -19.27
N LYS A 432 -6.02 -16.75 -18.55
CA LYS A 432 -7.05 -15.92 -17.95
C LYS A 432 -7.54 -14.91 -18.99
N LEU A 433 -8.84 -14.96 -19.26
CA LEU A 433 -9.49 -14.13 -20.27
C LEU A 433 -9.85 -12.77 -19.66
N SER A 434 -9.67 -11.70 -20.45
CA SER A 434 -10.14 -10.36 -20.09
C SER A 434 -11.67 -10.31 -20.11
N HIS A 435 -12.23 -9.23 -19.55
CA HIS A 435 -13.67 -8.99 -19.55
C HIS A 435 -14.28 -9.11 -20.95
N ASN A 436 -13.74 -8.37 -21.92
CA ASN A 436 -14.25 -8.34 -23.29
C ASN A 436 -14.12 -9.71 -23.96
N ALA A 437 -12.97 -10.38 -23.82
CA ALA A 437 -12.78 -11.71 -24.41
C ALA A 437 -13.75 -12.74 -23.83
N SER A 438 -13.93 -12.72 -22.51
CA SER A 438 -14.87 -13.60 -21.81
C SER A 438 -16.31 -13.36 -22.25
N GLN A 439 -16.70 -12.09 -22.36
CA GLN A 439 -18.03 -11.69 -22.81
C GLN A 439 -18.31 -12.17 -24.24
N THR A 440 -17.39 -11.91 -25.17
CA THR A 440 -17.54 -12.31 -26.57
C THR A 440 -17.61 -13.83 -26.71
N ILE A 441 -16.67 -14.56 -26.09
CA ILE A 441 -16.65 -16.03 -26.19
C ILE A 441 -17.91 -16.63 -25.54
N CYS A 442 -18.34 -16.11 -24.38
CA CYS A 442 -19.54 -16.60 -23.70
C CYS A 442 -20.78 -16.42 -24.56
N GLY A 443 -20.98 -15.23 -25.14
CA GLY A 443 -22.14 -14.95 -26.00
C GLY A 443 -22.20 -15.85 -27.24
N GLU A 444 -21.06 -16.06 -27.91
CA GLU A 444 -20.98 -16.94 -29.09
C GLU A 444 -21.26 -18.41 -28.72
N LEU A 445 -20.63 -18.93 -27.66
CA LEU A 445 -20.79 -20.33 -27.25
C LEU A 445 -22.16 -20.63 -26.65
N GLU A 446 -22.76 -19.68 -25.93
CA GLU A 446 -24.12 -19.80 -25.42
C GLU A 446 -25.12 -19.85 -26.58
N SER A 447 -25.00 -18.92 -27.53
CA SER A 447 -25.85 -18.92 -28.74
C SER A 447 -25.70 -20.21 -29.54
N TRP A 448 -24.46 -20.69 -29.72
CA TRP A 448 -24.19 -21.94 -30.41
C TRP A 448 -24.77 -23.17 -29.70
N THR A 449 -24.71 -23.20 -28.37
CA THR A 449 -25.22 -24.33 -27.55
C THR A 449 -26.74 -24.41 -27.59
N LEU A 450 -27.41 -23.26 -27.55
CA LEU A 450 -28.87 -23.17 -27.55
C LEU A 450 -29.49 -23.31 -28.95
N ASP A 451 -28.68 -23.35 -30.01
CA ASP A 451 -29.15 -23.69 -31.36
C ASP A 451 -29.63 -25.15 -31.40
N SER A 452 -30.90 -25.34 -31.77
CA SER A 452 -31.54 -26.65 -32.01
C SER A 452 -30.76 -27.58 -32.95
N ASN A 453 -29.95 -27.02 -33.86
CA ASN A 453 -29.08 -27.79 -34.73
C ASN A 453 -27.95 -28.48 -33.95
N ASN A 454 -27.45 -27.87 -32.85
CA ASN A 454 -26.32 -28.36 -32.08
C ASN A 454 -26.74 -29.05 -30.76
N LEU A 455 -27.83 -28.62 -30.14
CA LEU A 455 -28.33 -29.26 -28.92
C LEU A 455 -28.89 -30.65 -29.23
N LEU A 456 -28.43 -31.66 -28.50
CA LEU A 456 -28.99 -33.01 -28.56
C LEU A 456 -30.02 -33.23 -27.45
N LYS A 457 -29.62 -32.96 -26.20
CA LYS A 457 -30.45 -33.10 -24.99
C LYS A 457 -29.91 -32.18 -23.89
N ASP A 458 -30.78 -31.75 -23.00
CA ASP A 458 -30.45 -30.99 -21.81
C ASP A 458 -31.26 -31.45 -20.58
N VAL A 459 -30.69 -31.27 -19.39
CA VAL A 459 -31.37 -31.55 -18.12
C VAL A 459 -30.77 -30.74 -16.98
N GLU A 460 -31.63 -30.17 -16.15
CA GLU A 460 -31.24 -29.62 -14.85
C GLU A 460 -31.31 -30.72 -13.77
N VAL A 461 -30.24 -30.85 -12.99
CA VAL A 461 -30.09 -31.83 -11.90
C VAL A 461 -30.05 -31.14 -10.55
#